data_AF-A0AAJ2QAH9-F1
#
_entry.id   AF-A0AAJ2QAH9-F1
#
_cell.length_a   1.000
_cell.length_b   1.000
_cell.length_c   1.000
_cell.angle_alpha   90.00
_cell.angle_beta   90.00
_cell.angle_gamma   90.00
#
_symmetry.space_group_name_H-M   'P 1'
#
loop_
_entity.id
_entity.type
_entity.pdbx_description
1 polymer ?
#
loop_
_entity_poly.entity_id
_entity_poly.type
_entity_poly.pdbx_seq_one_letter_code
_entity_poly.pdbx_strand_id
1 'polypeptide(L)'
;MADARETNERRLRRLQQMRRTSSVAKASEALGGIWKAGKKPDSIVLRTALLQADGDQSRLTKLVLPRGIALRFYLLALFEAQCQLDAGDLWQNVRPLKGVESWSTLVAIDGAYDTASGAYDAALKNMPPELRGSARAEERWRTRKLEDLRLRQVKGALRTLEELGQENALVSVPRGARGQRLYEGFSLMEEGGRGDMPTPDLYTVPVRSGTAARTFTLPKDFFLKGWIQVLNPSEVATWLILRWMSQWAPRKHSLSGVFLTTRPRMQAFGLRDDAWEDGCQRLLEFGLIRHAEQPEGLKAAVDALADPVITALFSQPTRVRQAYEPHYWQMTDDGLAENAMQTLDRELTHRRDALTNAALKRVQHDPEHLAGHAPADE
;
A
#
# COMPACT_ATOMS: atom_id res chain seq x y z
N MET A 1 10.17 5.01 -21.46
CA MET A 1 11.29 5.45 -20.58
C MET A 1 11.03 6.78 -19.90
N ALA A 2 10.47 7.79 -20.58
CA ALA A 2 10.14 9.08 -19.97
C ALA A 2 9.18 8.93 -18.77
N ASP A 3 8.14 8.11 -18.91
CA ASP A 3 7.13 7.89 -17.87
C ASP A 3 7.67 7.18 -16.60
N ALA A 4 8.50 6.15 -16.80
CA ALA A 4 9.15 5.43 -15.68
C ALA A 4 10.15 6.31 -14.91
N ARG A 5 10.87 7.20 -15.61
CA ARG A 5 11.76 8.19 -14.98
C ARG A 5 10.97 9.19 -14.17
N GLU A 6 9.95 9.79 -14.77
CA GLU A 6 9.12 10.78 -14.10
C GLU A 6 8.43 10.18 -12.86
N THR A 7 7.91 8.96 -12.97
CA THR A 7 7.31 8.23 -11.84
C THR A 7 8.32 8.01 -10.71
N ASN A 8 9.55 7.60 -11.04
CA ASN A 8 10.63 7.41 -10.06
C ASN A 8 11.01 8.73 -9.36
N GLU A 9 11.13 9.81 -10.13
CA GLU A 9 11.46 11.13 -9.60
C GLU A 9 10.34 11.71 -8.71
N ARG A 10 9.07 11.59 -9.14
CA ARG A 10 7.92 12.00 -8.32
C ARG A 10 7.95 11.29 -6.96
N ARG A 11 8.32 10.02 -6.96
CA ARG A 11 8.44 9.23 -5.73
C ARG A 11 9.63 9.64 -4.86
N LEU A 12 10.80 9.91 -5.45
CA LEU A 12 11.95 10.45 -4.72
C LEU A 12 11.62 11.81 -4.08
N ARG A 13 10.96 12.72 -4.82
CA ARG A 13 10.51 14.02 -4.28
C ARG A 13 9.57 13.84 -3.08
N ARG A 14 8.61 12.92 -3.20
CA ARG A 14 7.71 12.54 -2.11
C ARG A 14 8.48 12.08 -0.87
N LEU A 15 9.43 11.16 -1.02
CA LEU A 15 10.22 10.63 0.10
C LEU A 15 11.12 11.70 0.73
N GLN A 16 11.77 12.54 -0.06
CA GLN A 16 12.57 13.66 0.45
C GLN A 16 11.74 14.59 1.34
N GLN A 17 10.49 14.88 0.93
CA GLN A 17 9.59 15.70 1.72
C GLN A 17 9.11 14.99 3.02
N MET A 18 8.82 13.69 2.96
CA MET A 18 8.50 12.90 4.15
C MET A 18 9.68 12.82 5.13
N ARG A 19 10.91 12.74 4.61
CA ARG A 19 12.16 12.78 5.38
C ARG A 19 12.36 14.15 6.03
N ARG A 20 12.21 15.24 5.27
CA ARG A 20 12.33 16.63 5.77
C ARG A 20 11.36 16.92 6.92
N THR A 21 10.14 16.41 6.82
CA THR A 21 9.10 16.59 7.87
C THR A 21 9.16 15.53 8.98
N SER A 22 10.05 14.53 8.85
CA SER A 22 10.12 13.34 9.70
C SER A 22 8.75 12.65 9.86
N SER A 23 7.90 12.71 8.84
CA SER A 23 6.49 12.30 8.96
C SER A 23 6.35 10.80 9.15
N VAL A 24 7.18 9.99 8.49
CA VAL A 24 7.19 8.52 8.65
C VAL A 24 7.75 8.10 10.00
N ALA A 25 8.81 8.75 10.48
CA ALA A 25 9.38 8.46 11.79
C ALA A 25 8.37 8.75 12.91
N LYS A 26 7.71 9.91 12.87
CA LYS A 26 6.65 10.28 13.83
C LYS A 26 5.46 9.32 13.80
N ALA A 27 5.02 8.91 12.60
CA ALA A 27 3.94 7.93 12.47
C ALA A 27 4.34 6.55 13.03
N SER A 28 5.57 6.11 12.74
CA SER A 28 6.09 4.82 13.23
C SER A 28 6.29 4.83 14.75
N GLU A 29 6.72 5.96 15.31
CA GLU A 29 6.82 6.18 16.76
C GLU A 29 5.44 6.11 17.43
N ALA A 30 4.43 6.77 16.86
CA ALA A 30 3.06 6.71 17.37
C ALA A 30 2.49 5.29 17.32
N LEU A 31 2.71 4.55 16.23
CA LEU A 31 2.33 3.13 16.10
C LEU A 31 3.09 2.25 17.10
N GLY A 32 4.37 2.52 17.31
CA GLY A 32 5.18 1.86 18.33
C GLY A 32 4.68 2.13 19.75
N GLY A 33 4.18 3.33 20.03
CA GLY A 33 3.52 3.68 21.29
C GLY A 33 2.27 2.84 21.52
N ILE A 34 1.38 2.76 20.52
CA ILE A 34 0.16 1.92 20.57
C ILE A 34 0.52 0.46 20.81
N TRP A 35 1.47 -0.08 20.05
CA TRP A 35 1.89 -1.46 20.17
C TRP A 35 2.48 -1.76 21.56
N LYS A 36 3.35 -0.88 22.07
CA LYS A 36 3.99 -1.04 23.39
C LYS A 36 3.01 -0.93 24.55
N ALA A 37 2.01 -0.06 24.44
CA ALA A 37 0.98 0.12 25.47
C ALA A 37 -0.06 -1.00 25.46
N GLY A 38 -0.30 -1.60 24.30
CA GLY A 38 -1.26 -2.68 24.11
C GLY A 38 -0.67 -4.09 24.26
N LYS A 39 -1.27 -5.04 23.55
CA LYS A 39 -1.00 -6.48 23.60
C LYS A 39 0.24 -6.94 22.85
N LYS A 40 0.90 -6.03 22.12
CA LYS A 40 2.14 -6.30 21.38
C LYS A 40 2.05 -7.50 20.41
N PRO A 41 1.02 -7.58 19.54
CA PRO A 41 0.91 -8.70 18.62
C PRO A 41 2.13 -8.78 17.70
N ASP A 42 2.66 -9.99 17.48
CA ASP A 42 3.74 -10.23 16.51
C ASP A 42 3.25 -10.14 15.06
N SER A 43 1.95 -10.35 14.85
CA SER A 43 1.30 -10.23 13.56
C SER A 43 -0.13 -9.74 13.68
N ILE A 44 -0.58 -8.96 12.70
CA ILE A 44 -1.96 -8.53 12.54
C ILE A 44 -2.70 -9.53 11.65
N VAL A 45 -3.85 -10.02 12.10
CA VAL A 45 -4.67 -11.00 11.40
C VAL A 45 -5.70 -10.29 10.53
N LEU A 46 -5.80 -10.65 9.25
CA LEU A 46 -6.81 -10.12 8.33
C LEU A 46 -7.69 -11.25 7.83
N ARG A 47 -8.98 -10.99 7.64
CA ARG A 47 -9.85 -11.92 6.91
C ARG A 47 -9.57 -11.84 5.40
N THR A 48 -9.56 -13.00 4.74
CA THR A 48 -9.31 -13.14 3.30
C THR A 48 -10.38 -12.44 2.44
N ALA A 49 -11.56 -12.16 3.00
CA ALA A 49 -12.65 -11.44 2.35
C ALA A 49 -12.23 -10.06 1.78
N LEU A 50 -11.19 -9.42 2.34
CA LEU A 50 -10.63 -8.17 1.79
C LEU A 50 -10.11 -8.36 0.35
N LEU A 51 -9.54 -9.53 0.08
CA LEU A 51 -8.87 -9.87 -1.18
C LEU A 51 -9.83 -10.42 -2.22
N GLN A 52 -10.98 -10.94 -1.79
CA GLN A 52 -11.92 -11.60 -2.69
C GLN A 52 -12.66 -10.57 -3.56
N ALA A 53 -12.75 -10.87 -4.85
CA ALA A 53 -13.61 -10.15 -5.78
C ALA A 53 -15.09 -10.42 -5.49
N ASP A 54 -15.87 -9.35 -5.52
CA ASP A 54 -17.32 -9.37 -5.43
C ASP A 54 -17.84 -8.68 -6.71
N GLY A 55 -17.89 -9.46 -7.80
CA GLY A 55 -18.02 -8.96 -9.17
C GLY A 55 -16.68 -8.66 -9.84
N ASP A 56 -16.56 -7.50 -10.48
CA ASP A 56 -15.41 -7.16 -11.35
C ASP A 56 -14.11 -6.81 -10.57
N GLN A 57 -14.20 -6.44 -9.28
CA GLN A 57 -13.05 -6.02 -8.48
C GLN A 57 -13.18 -6.41 -7.01
N SER A 58 -12.04 -6.76 -6.40
CA SER A 58 -11.94 -6.93 -4.94
C SER A 58 -12.04 -5.60 -4.20
N ARG A 59 -12.45 -5.66 -2.92
CA ARG A 59 -12.45 -4.49 -2.02
C ARG A 59 -11.05 -3.89 -1.89
N LEU A 60 -10.02 -4.74 -1.80
CA LEU A 60 -8.62 -4.32 -1.84
C LEU A 60 -8.31 -3.45 -3.07
N THR A 61 -8.68 -3.91 -4.26
CA THR A 61 -8.35 -3.20 -5.51
C THR A 61 -9.15 -1.92 -5.68
N LYS A 62 -10.40 -1.87 -5.21
CA LYS A 62 -11.20 -0.63 -5.16
C LYS A 62 -10.52 0.45 -4.29
N LEU A 63 -9.64 0.07 -3.36
CA LEU A 63 -8.85 0.98 -2.53
C LEU A 63 -7.49 1.39 -3.13
N VAL A 64 -7.10 0.81 -4.27
CA VAL A 64 -5.88 1.18 -5.02
C VAL A 64 -6.16 2.45 -5.83
N LEU A 65 -6.38 3.55 -5.14
CA LEU A 65 -6.68 4.84 -5.75
C LEU A 65 -5.42 5.72 -5.88
N PRO A 66 -5.26 6.47 -6.99
CA PRO A 66 -4.20 7.46 -7.10
C PRO A 66 -4.28 8.47 -5.95
N ARG A 67 -3.21 8.61 -5.18
CA ARG A 67 -3.07 9.58 -4.06
C ARG A 67 -4.04 9.37 -2.88
N GLY A 68 -4.76 8.25 -2.83
CA GLY A 68 -5.58 7.88 -1.69
C GLY A 68 -4.77 7.28 -0.54
N ILE A 69 -5.22 7.50 0.69
CA ILE A 69 -4.69 6.78 1.88
C ILE A 69 -5.71 5.79 2.45
N ALA A 70 -6.79 5.47 1.73
CA ALA A 70 -7.90 4.66 2.24
C ALA A 70 -7.46 3.26 2.68
N LEU A 71 -6.74 2.52 1.81
CA LEU A 71 -6.16 1.21 2.15
C LEU A 71 -5.22 1.31 3.36
N ARG A 72 -4.32 2.30 3.35
CA ARG A 72 -3.39 2.56 4.45
C ARG A 72 -4.14 2.80 5.76
N PHE A 73 -5.11 3.70 5.74
CA PHE A 73 -5.91 4.06 6.91
C PHE A 73 -6.65 2.85 7.47
N TYR A 74 -7.29 2.06 6.61
CA TYR A 74 -7.98 0.85 7.03
C TYR A 74 -7.03 -0.14 7.73
N LEU A 75 -5.87 -0.42 7.13
CA LEU A 75 -4.87 -1.31 7.73
C LEU A 75 -4.32 -0.77 9.06
N LEU A 76 -4.15 0.55 9.19
CA LEU A 76 -3.74 1.18 10.46
C LEU A 76 -4.83 1.07 11.53
N ALA A 77 -6.11 1.15 11.14
CA ALA A 77 -7.22 0.93 12.06
C ALA A 77 -7.28 -0.51 12.57
N LEU A 78 -7.05 -1.50 11.69
CA LEU A 78 -6.95 -2.91 12.07
C LEU A 78 -5.78 -3.17 13.01
N PHE A 79 -4.61 -2.57 12.74
CA PHE A 79 -3.44 -2.66 13.61
C PHE A 79 -3.75 -2.09 15.00
N GLU A 80 -4.38 -0.92 15.07
CA GLU A 80 -4.73 -0.27 16.33
C GLU A 80 -5.72 -1.10 17.14
N ALA A 81 -6.77 -1.62 16.50
CA ALA A 81 -7.75 -2.49 17.11
C ALA A 81 -7.11 -3.73 17.73
N GLN A 82 -6.26 -4.43 16.98
CA GLN A 82 -5.61 -5.66 17.43
C GLN A 82 -4.49 -5.44 18.45
N CYS A 83 -3.98 -4.22 18.57
CA CYS A 83 -3.11 -3.88 19.69
C CYS A 83 -3.91 -3.73 20.99
N GLN A 84 -5.20 -3.40 20.94
CA GLN A 84 -5.99 -3.10 22.14
C GLN A 84 -6.92 -4.23 22.58
N LEU A 85 -7.41 -5.03 21.65
CA LEU A 85 -8.57 -5.93 21.86
C LEU A 85 -8.19 -7.42 21.75
N ASP A 86 -8.98 -8.31 22.38
CA ASP A 86 -8.85 -9.76 22.22
C ASP A 86 -9.55 -10.22 20.94
N ALA A 87 -9.20 -11.42 20.47
CA ALA A 87 -9.92 -12.02 19.36
C ALA A 87 -11.41 -12.20 19.70
N GLY A 88 -12.28 -11.76 18.79
CA GLY A 88 -13.74 -11.73 18.96
C GLY A 88 -14.29 -10.43 19.55
N ASP A 89 -13.45 -9.57 20.14
CA ASP A 89 -13.91 -8.31 20.70
C ASP A 89 -14.32 -7.33 19.61
N LEU A 90 -15.41 -6.59 19.89
CA LEU A 90 -15.93 -5.53 19.05
C LEU A 90 -15.06 -4.27 19.17
N TRP A 91 -14.66 -3.70 18.04
CA TRP A 91 -13.92 -2.45 18.04
C TRP A 91 -14.83 -1.22 18.13
N GLN A 92 -14.38 -0.23 18.89
CA GLN A 92 -15.02 1.08 19.00
C GLN A 92 -13.99 2.19 18.87
N ASN A 93 -14.34 3.27 18.17
CA ASN A 93 -13.43 4.40 18.04
C ASN A 93 -13.34 5.18 19.36
N VAL A 94 -12.19 5.08 20.03
CA VAL A 94 -11.84 5.89 21.20
C VAL A 94 -10.84 7.00 20.87
N ARG A 95 -10.30 7.01 19.65
CA ARG A 95 -9.22 7.91 19.24
C ARG A 95 -9.77 9.13 18.49
N PRO A 96 -9.37 10.36 18.89
CA PRO A 96 -9.79 11.56 18.18
C PRO A 96 -9.17 11.63 16.77
N LEU A 97 -9.76 12.38 15.86
CA LEU A 97 -9.18 12.54 14.51
C LEU A 97 -7.99 13.50 14.46
N LYS A 98 -7.90 14.47 15.37
CA LYS A 98 -6.86 15.52 15.42
C LYS A 98 -6.33 15.70 16.85
N GLY A 99 -5.11 16.21 17.01
CA GLY A 99 -4.46 16.43 18.30
C GLY A 99 -3.43 15.35 18.64
N VAL A 100 -3.02 15.34 19.91
CA VAL A 100 -2.09 14.34 20.47
C VAL A 100 -2.75 12.97 20.43
N GLU A 101 -1.98 11.94 20.07
CA GLU A 101 -2.48 10.56 19.97
C GLU A 101 -3.75 10.43 19.10
N SER A 102 -3.83 11.18 18.00
CA SER A 102 -4.99 11.14 17.10
C SER A 102 -4.77 10.28 15.86
N TRP A 103 -5.83 9.92 15.14
CA TRP A 103 -5.73 9.21 13.86
C TRP A 103 -4.80 9.90 12.87
N SER A 104 -4.78 11.24 12.89
CA SER A 104 -3.90 12.03 12.03
C SER A 104 -2.41 11.78 12.31
N THR A 105 -2.02 11.47 13.56
CA THR A 105 -0.63 11.17 13.94
C THR A 105 -0.14 9.83 13.41
N LEU A 106 -1.05 8.90 13.11
CA LEU A 106 -0.72 7.56 12.59
C LEU A 106 -0.42 7.58 11.08
N VAL A 107 -0.70 8.69 10.40
CA VAL A 107 -0.54 8.81 8.95
C VAL A 107 0.63 9.71 8.62
N ALA A 108 1.61 9.15 7.93
CA ALA A 108 2.66 9.92 7.32
C ALA A 108 2.14 10.58 6.03
N ILE A 109 2.44 11.87 5.90
CA ILE A 109 2.05 12.67 4.74
C ILE A 109 3.28 13.25 4.08
N ASP A 110 3.18 13.42 2.78
CA ASP A 110 4.16 14.08 1.92
C ASP A 110 3.83 15.55 1.69
N GLY A 111 2.70 16.05 2.20
CA GLY A 111 2.27 17.45 2.01
C GLY A 111 1.53 17.65 0.68
N ALA A 112 0.98 18.86 0.47
CA ALA A 112 0.29 19.18 -0.77
C ALA A 112 1.31 19.51 -1.87
N TYR A 113 1.49 18.59 -2.82
CA TYR A 113 2.24 18.86 -4.05
C TYR A 113 1.44 19.78 -4.95
N ASP A 114 2.02 20.92 -5.31
CA ASP A 114 1.46 21.81 -6.31
C ASP A 114 2.16 21.58 -7.65
N THR A 115 1.37 21.14 -8.64
CA THR A 115 1.84 20.90 -10.00
C THR A 115 2.24 22.19 -10.70
N ALA A 116 1.61 23.33 -10.37
CA ALA A 116 1.92 24.61 -10.99
C ALA A 116 3.27 25.15 -10.54
N SER A 117 3.61 25.01 -9.26
CA SER A 117 4.89 25.48 -8.73
C SER A 117 5.97 24.41 -8.59
N GLY A 118 5.69 23.17 -9.01
CA GLY A 118 6.63 22.04 -8.97
C GLY A 118 7.14 21.68 -7.56
N ALA A 119 6.44 22.14 -6.52
CA ALA A 119 6.92 22.10 -5.15
C ALA A 119 5.86 21.51 -4.22
N TYR A 120 6.32 20.64 -3.32
CA TYR A 120 5.66 20.47 -2.04
C TYR A 120 5.77 21.79 -1.28
N ASP A 121 4.76 22.14 -0.47
CA ASP A 121 4.72 23.37 0.36
C ASP A 121 3.89 24.53 -0.20
N ALA A 122 3.06 24.39 -1.25
CA ALA A 122 2.20 25.50 -1.69
C ALA A 122 1.24 26.01 -0.58
N ALA A 123 0.72 25.09 0.25
CA ALA A 123 -0.03 25.45 1.45
C ALA A 123 0.83 26.13 2.53
N LEU A 124 2.16 25.94 2.46
CA LEU A 124 3.15 26.60 3.33
C LEU A 124 3.75 27.89 2.72
N LYS A 125 3.61 28.13 1.41
CA LYS A 125 4.05 29.35 0.71
C LYS A 125 3.24 30.58 1.14
N ASN A 126 1.98 30.39 1.48
CA ASN A 126 1.07 31.45 1.93
C ASN A 126 1.25 31.78 3.42
N MET A 127 2.50 31.79 3.90
CA MET A 127 2.78 32.19 5.28
C MET A 127 2.54 33.70 5.43
N PRO A 128 1.68 34.12 6.39
CA PRO A 128 1.44 35.52 6.69
C PRO A 128 2.76 36.29 6.91
N PRO A 129 2.92 37.51 6.37
CA PRO A 129 4.14 38.31 6.53
C PRO A 129 4.53 38.51 8.00
N GLU A 130 3.53 38.64 8.87
CA GLU A 130 3.66 38.84 10.33
C GLU A 130 4.35 37.67 11.06
N LEU A 131 4.31 36.47 10.49
CA LEU A 131 4.93 35.27 11.06
C LEU A 131 6.35 35.04 10.54
N ARG A 132 6.79 35.79 9.52
CA ARG A 132 8.12 35.68 8.92
C ARG A 132 9.15 36.34 9.84
N GLY A 133 10.27 35.67 10.08
CA GLY A 133 11.37 36.20 10.89
C GLY A 133 11.40 35.72 12.34
N SER A 134 10.41 34.95 12.78
CA SER A 134 10.46 34.19 14.03
C SER A 134 10.43 32.69 13.75
N ALA A 135 11.57 32.02 13.86
CA ALA A 135 11.68 30.58 13.62
C ALA A 135 10.62 29.76 14.39
N ARG A 136 10.31 30.17 15.64
CA ARG A 136 9.28 29.52 16.47
C ARG A 136 7.86 29.77 15.97
N ALA A 137 7.56 30.95 15.42
CA ALA A 137 6.25 31.24 14.82
C ALA A 137 6.06 30.47 13.51
N GLU A 138 7.10 30.45 12.67
CA GLU A 138 7.11 29.72 11.40
C GLU A 138 6.89 28.22 11.62
N GLU A 139 7.60 27.61 12.58
CA GLU A 139 7.47 26.18 12.87
C GLU A 139 6.09 25.80 13.42
N ARG A 140 5.53 26.63 14.32
CA ARG A 140 4.16 26.42 14.83
C ARG A 140 3.12 26.48 13.71
N TRP A 141 3.26 27.43 12.80
CA TRP A 141 2.35 27.55 11.67
C TRP A 141 2.46 26.37 10.71
N ARG A 142 3.69 25.93 10.39
CA ARG A 142 3.94 24.73 9.56
C ARG A 142 3.31 23.48 10.18
N THR A 143 3.54 23.27 11.47
CA THR A 143 2.99 22.12 12.21
C THR A 143 1.47 22.08 12.13
N ARG A 144 0.79 23.21 12.38
CA ARG A 144 -0.69 23.30 12.27
C ARG A 144 -1.18 22.97 10.86
N LYS A 145 -0.53 23.49 9.83
CA LYS A 145 -0.92 23.23 8.43
C LYS A 145 -0.74 21.77 8.03
N LEU A 146 0.33 21.12 8.49
CA LEU A 146 0.55 19.70 8.26
C LEU A 146 -0.51 18.85 9.00
N GLU A 147 -0.89 19.25 10.21
CA GLU A 147 -1.97 18.60 10.96
C GLU A 147 -3.33 18.72 10.24
N ASP A 148 -3.66 19.91 9.73
CA ASP A 148 -4.88 20.14 8.94
C ASP A 148 -4.88 19.34 7.63
N LEU A 149 -3.73 19.17 6.99
CA LEU A 149 -3.56 18.31 5.81
C LEU A 149 -3.81 16.85 6.16
N ARG A 150 -3.22 16.33 7.24
CA ARG A 150 -3.46 14.95 7.72
C ARG A 150 -4.93 14.73 8.03
N LEU A 151 -5.56 15.66 8.75
CA LEU A 151 -6.99 15.56 9.08
C LEU A 151 -7.85 15.48 7.82
N ARG A 152 -7.55 16.29 6.80
CA ARG A 152 -8.26 16.22 5.51
C ARG A 152 -8.07 14.89 4.80
N GLN A 153 -6.86 14.32 4.82
CA GLN A 153 -6.61 13.02 4.23
C GLN A 153 -7.31 11.89 4.99
N VAL A 154 -7.32 11.92 6.32
CA VAL A 154 -8.06 10.96 7.16
C VAL A 154 -9.55 11.03 6.85
N LYS A 155 -10.16 12.23 6.83
CA LYS A 155 -11.57 12.40 6.45
C LYS A 155 -11.83 11.93 5.02
N GLY A 156 -10.90 12.20 4.10
CA GLY A 156 -10.96 11.71 2.72
C GLY A 156 -10.95 10.19 2.64
N ALA A 157 -10.10 9.52 3.43
CA ALA A 157 -10.04 8.07 3.50
C ALA A 157 -11.30 7.46 4.10
N LEU A 158 -11.82 8.00 5.21
CA LEU A 158 -13.08 7.57 5.79
C LEU A 158 -14.23 7.68 4.78
N ARG A 159 -14.26 8.79 4.02
CA ARG A 159 -15.23 8.98 2.94
C ARG A 159 -15.07 7.94 1.84
N THR A 160 -13.85 7.68 1.37
CA THR A 160 -13.59 6.64 0.37
C THR A 160 -14.00 5.25 0.85
N LEU A 161 -13.72 4.91 2.11
CA LEU A 161 -14.08 3.62 2.71
C LEU A 161 -15.60 3.44 2.84
N GLU A 162 -16.33 4.51 3.16
CA GLU A 162 -17.80 4.55 3.20
C GLU A 162 -18.41 4.48 1.78
N GLU A 163 -17.78 5.12 0.79
CA GLU A 163 -18.28 5.23 -0.58
C GLU A 163 -17.96 4.01 -1.46
N LEU A 164 -17.39 2.93 -0.90
CA LEU A 164 -17.20 1.66 -1.61
C LEU A 164 -18.51 0.97 -2.03
N GLY A 165 -19.64 1.39 -1.47
CA GLY A 165 -20.98 0.88 -1.75
C GLY A 165 -21.69 0.40 -0.48
N GLN A 166 -23.01 0.17 -0.57
CA GLN A 166 -23.81 -0.18 0.61
C GLN A 166 -23.37 -1.47 1.30
N GLU A 167 -23.00 -2.50 0.54
CA GLU A 167 -22.53 -3.79 1.07
C GLU A 167 -21.01 -3.83 1.26
N ASN A 168 -20.29 -3.04 0.47
CA ASN A 168 -18.84 -3.07 0.38
C ASN A 168 -18.15 -2.04 1.30
N ALA A 169 -18.90 -1.15 1.94
CA ALA A 169 -18.37 -0.13 2.83
C ALA A 169 -17.52 -0.77 3.95
N LEU A 170 -16.31 -0.26 4.15
CA LEU A 170 -15.41 -0.72 5.21
C LEU A 170 -15.49 0.16 6.47
N VAL A 171 -16.21 1.27 6.37
CA VAL A 171 -16.47 2.22 7.45
C VAL A 171 -17.89 2.75 7.31
N SER A 172 -18.54 3.01 8.44
CA SER A 172 -19.79 3.77 8.52
C SER A 172 -19.53 5.07 9.29
N VAL A 173 -19.92 6.22 8.73
CA VAL A 173 -19.79 7.52 9.39
C VAL A 173 -21.18 8.05 9.75
N PRO A 174 -21.50 8.22 11.05
CA PRO A 174 -22.81 8.72 11.45
C PRO A 174 -23.07 10.12 10.89
N ARG A 175 -24.36 10.41 10.66
CA ARG A 175 -24.82 11.70 10.17
C ARG A 175 -25.41 12.52 11.32
N GLY A 176 -25.07 13.80 11.38
CA GLY A 176 -25.66 14.74 12.34
C GLY A 176 -27.01 15.27 11.87
N ALA A 177 -27.66 16.11 12.69
CA ALA A 177 -29.00 16.64 12.43
C ALA A 177 -29.14 17.40 11.09
N ARG A 178 -28.06 17.97 10.54
CA ARG A 178 -28.07 18.66 9.24
C ARG A 178 -27.50 17.80 8.10
N GLY A 179 -27.43 16.49 8.29
CA GLY A 179 -26.86 15.54 7.32
C GLY A 179 -25.34 15.57 7.22
N GLN A 180 -24.65 16.37 8.04
CA GLN A 180 -23.18 16.45 8.02
C GLN A 180 -22.54 15.16 8.56
N ARG A 181 -21.42 14.75 7.97
CA ARG A 181 -20.64 13.58 8.42
C ARG A 181 -19.96 13.85 9.77
N LEU A 182 -20.29 13.04 10.77
CA LEU A 182 -19.69 13.09 12.10
C LEU A 182 -18.51 12.12 12.16
N TYR A 183 -17.40 12.51 11.52
CA TYR A 183 -16.25 11.63 11.35
C TYR A 183 -15.66 11.07 12.65
N GLU A 184 -15.80 11.75 13.80
CA GLU A 184 -15.30 11.25 15.09
C GLU A 184 -16.03 9.98 15.56
N GLY A 185 -17.29 9.80 15.16
CA GLY A 185 -18.11 8.64 15.55
C GLY A 185 -18.06 7.48 14.56
N PHE A 186 -17.04 7.40 13.69
CA PHE A 186 -17.00 6.35 12.67
C PHE A 186 -16.91 4.96 13.29
N SER A 187 -17.55 3.99 12.66
CA SER A 187 -17.47 2.57 12.99
C SER A 187 -16.73 1.82 11.89
N LEU A 188 -15.87 0.88 12.27
CA LEU A 188 -15.14 0.02 11.35
C LEU A 188 -16.01 -1.19 11.00
N MET A 189 -16.03 -1.60 9.73
CA MET A 189 -16.69 -2.82 9.29
C MET A 189 -15.67 -3.96 9.13
N GLU A 190 -16.15 -5.19 9.13
CA GLU A 190 -15.31 -6.35 8.79
C GLU A 190 -14.69 -6.19 7.39
N GLU A 191 -13.61 -6.93 7.13
CA GLU A 191 -12.92 -6.92 5.84
C GLU A 191 -13.81 -7.35 4.67
N GLY A 192 -14.90 -8.05 4.95
CA GLY A 192 -15.97 -8.40 4.00
C GLY A 192 -16.93 -7.25 3.67
N GLY A 193 -16.79 -6.08 4.30
CA GLY A 193 -17.68 -4.94 4.13
C GLY A 193 -18.78 -4.86 5.18
N ARG A 194 -19.77 -4.00 4.92
CA ARG A 194 -20.91 -3.74 5.81
C ARG A 194 -21.91 -4.90 5.84
N GLY A 195 -21.91 -5.75 4.82
CA GLY A 195 -22.94 -6.76 4.62
C GLY A 195 -24.23 -6.18 4.01
N ASP A 196 -25.11 -7.07 3.59
CA ASP A 196 -26.42 -6.80 2.99
C ASP A 196 -27.53 -6.62 4.04
N MET A 197 -27.29 -7.10 5.26
CA MET A 197 -28.27 -7.06 6.34
C MET A 197 -28.48 -5.63 6.90
N PRO A 198 -29.64 -5.38 7.56
CA PRO A 198 -29.90 -4.10 8.22
C PRO A 198 -28.88 -3.79 9.33
N THR A 199 -28.52 -4.81 10.12
CA THR A 199 -27.44 -4.72 11.10
C THR A 199 -26.10 -4.83 10.38
N PRO A 200 -25.22 -3.83 10.50
CA PRO A 200 -23.93 -3.86 9.82
C PRO A 200 -22.98 -4.88 10.46
N ASP A 201 -22.15 -5.50 9.62
CA ASP A 201 -21.05 -6.37 10.04
C ASP A 201 -19.90 -5.52 10.62
N LEU A 202 -20.06 -5.14 11.89
CA LEU A 202 -19.07 -4.34 12.61
C LEU A 202 -17.78 -5.12 12.83
N TYR A 203 -16.65 -4.41 12.77
CA TYR A 203 -15.35 -5.02 12.94
C TYR A 203 -15.19 -5.63 14.33
N THR A 204 -14.94 -6.94 14.33
CA THR A 204 -14.41 -7.68 15.46
C THR A 204 -13.01 -8.18 15.13
N VAL A 205 -12.14 -8.23 16.14
CA VAL A 205 -10.78 -8.78 15.93
C VAL A 205 -10.91 -10.24 15.48
N PRO A 206 -10.36 -10.61 14.31
CA PRO A 206 -10.53 -11.96 13.79
C PRO A 206 -9.81 -12.99 14.65
N VAL A 207 -10.48 -14.13 14.87
CA VAL A 207 -9.84 -15.32 15.41
C VAL A 207 -8.92 -15.90 14.35
N ARG A 208 -7.65 -16.14 14.70
CA ARG A 208 -6.68 -16.75 13.78
C ARG A 208 -7.16 -18.14 13.36
N SER A 209 -7.44 -18.30 12.07
CA SER A 209 -7.73 -19.61 11.48
C SER A 209 -6.43 -20.39 11.25
N GLY A 210 -6.48 -21.71 11.42
CA GLY A 210 -5.41 -22.61 10.98
C GLY A 210 -5.26 -22.68 9.45
N THR A 211 -6.24 -22.15 8.70
CA THR A 211 -6.23 -22.10 7.24
C THR A 211 -6.25 -20.67 6.72
N ALA A 212 -5.35 -20.35 5.78
CA ALA A 212 -5.32 -19.04 5.13
C ALA A 212 -6.49 -18.79 4.16
N ALA A 213 -7.36 -19.79 3.96
CA ALA A 213 -8.61 -19.63 3.25
C ALA A 213 -9.53 -18.58 3.93
N ARG A 214 -9.47 -18.45 5.26
CA ARG A 214 -10.30 -17.51 6.03
C ARG A 214 -9.53 -16.30 6.54
N THR A 215 -8.32 -16.50 7.04
CA THR A 215 -7.52 -15.41 7.61
C THR A 215 -6.03 -15.57 7.32
N PHE A 216 -5.32 -14.48 7.08
CA PHE A 216 -3.87 -14.47 6.91
C PHE A 216 -3.23 -13.39 7.80
N THR A 217 -1.92 -13.43 7.95
CA THR A 217 -1.19 -12.61 8.94
C THR A 217 -0.18 -11.66 8.31
N LEU A 218 -0.09 -10.45 8.85
CA LEU A 218 0.88 -9.42 8.46
C LEU A 218 1.89 -9.22 9.60
N PRO A 219 3.21 -9.25 9.35
CA PRO A 219 4.20 -9.01 10.40
C PRO A 219 4.06 -7.60 11.01
N LYS A 220 4.26 -7.47 12.31
CA LYS A 220 4.24 -6.15 13.00
C LYS A 220 5.19 -5.13 12.37
N ASP A 221 6.34 -5.58 11.85
CA ASP A 221 7.36 -4.72 11.28
C ASP A 221 6.88 -3.98 10.02
N PHE A 222 5.90 -4.53 9.30
CA PHE A 222 5.22 -3.83 8.20
C PHE A 222 4.60 -2.49 8.65
N PHE A 223 4.11 -2.43 9.89
CA PHE A 223 3.54 -1.23 10.50
C PHE A 223 4.62 -0.41 11.20
N LEU A 224 5.43 -1.06 12.04
CA LEU A 224 6.37 -0.41 12.95
C LEU A 224 7.62 0.16 12.25
N LYS A 225 7.99 -0.35 11.08
CA LYS A 225 9.16 0.10 10.32
C LYS A 225 8.80 1.05 9.16
N GLY A 226 7.52 1.42 9.06
CA GLY A 226 7.05 2.44 8.13
C GLY A 226 6.74 1.95 6.71
N TRP A 227 6.78 0.64 6.44
CA TRP A 227 6.48 0.07 5.12
C TRP A 227 5.09 0.50 4.62
N ILE A 228 4.08 0.40 5.48
CA ILE A 228 2.71 0.85 5.19
C ILE A 228 2.60 2.35 4.85
N GLN A 229 3.56 3.17 5.29
CA GLN A 229 3.58 4.62 5.06
C GLN A 229 4.21 5.01 3.71
N VAL A 230 5.16 4.21 3.23
CA VAL A 230 6.02 4.57 2.09
C VAL A 230 5.70 3.81 0.81
N LEU A 231 5.13 2.61 0.92
CA LEU A 231 4.64 1.86 -0.21
C LEU A 231 3.44 2.57 -0.86
N ASN A 232 3.34 2.42 -2.17
CA ASN A 232 2.18 2.86 -2.94
C ASN A 232 1.01 1.88 -2.72
N PRO A 233 -0.25 2.32 -2.90
CA PRO A 233 -1.40 1.44 -2.70
C PRO A 233 -1.35 0.16 -3.53
N SER A 234 -0.85 0.22 -4.78
CA SER A 234 -0.69 -0.96 -5.64
C SER A 234 0.36 -1.93 -5.10
N GLU A 235 1.47 -1.44 -4.56
CA GLU A 235 2.52 -2.27 -3.96
C GLU A 235 2.02 -2.94 -2.67
N VAL A 236 1.26 -2.21 -1.85
CA VAL A 236 0.61 -2.79 -0.67
C VAL A 236 -0.37 -3.89 -1.11
N ALA A 237 -1.19 -3.65 -2.12
CA ALA A 237 -2.12 -4.66 -2.63
C ALA A 237 -1.41 -5.91 -3.17
N THR A 238 -0.38 -5.74 -4.01
CA THR A 238 0.46 -6.83 -4.53
C THR A 238 1.11 -7.61 -3.39
N TRP A 239 1.68 -6.92 -2.40
CA TRP A 239 2.31 -7.56 -1.24
C TRP A 239 1.30 -8.35 -0.40
N LEU A 240 0.09 -7.81 -0.16
CA LEU A 240 -0.97 -8.51 0.57
C LEU A 240 -1.43 -9.79 -0.14
N ILE A 241 -1.54 -9.74 -1.48
CA ILE A 241 -1.91 -10.91 -2.28
C ILE A 241 -0.83 -11.98 -2.21
N LEU A 242 0.44 -11.62 -2.45
CA LEU A 242 1.56 -12.56 -2.31
C LEU A 242 1.66 -13.13 -0.89
N ARG A 243 1.36 -12.30 0.14
CA ARG A 243 1.33 -12.71 1.54
C ARG A 243 0.26 -13.74 1.82
N TRP A 244 -0.95 -13.51 1.35
CA TRP A 244 -2.01 -14.50 1.45
C TRP A 244 -1.64 -15.79 0.72
N MET A 245 -1.14 -15.70 -0.51
CA MET A 245 -0.76 -16.88 -1.31
C MET A 245 0.35 -17.71 -0.65
N SER A 246 1.35 -17.07 -0.06
CA SER A 246 2.43 -17.77 0.65
C SER A 246 1.91 -18.55 1.86
N GLN A 247 0.92 -18.02 2.58
CA GLN A 247 0.31 -18.69 3.74
C GLN A 247 -0.75 -19.72 3.34
N TRP A 248 -1.39 -19.52 2.19
CA TRP A 248 -2.40 -20.44 1.66
C TRP A 248 -1.77 -21.67 1.01
N ALA A 249 -0.64 -21.52 0.32
CA ALA A 249 0.10 -22.61 -0.30
C ALA A 249 1.57 -22.65 0.19
N PRO A 250 1.83 -22.90 1.50
CA PRO A 250 3.16 -22.77 2.09
C PRO A 250 4.18 -23.74 1.48
N ARG A 251 3.76 -24.97 1.16
CA ARG A 251 4.63 -25.95 0.49
C ARG A 251 5.07 -25.45 -0.89
N LYS A 252 4.11 -24.99 -1.71
CA LYS A 252 4.39 -24.44 -3.04
C LYS A 252 5.26 -23.19 -2.97
N HIS A 253 4.94 -22.27 -2.05
CA HIS A 253 5.75 -21.09 -1.79
C HIS A 253 7.21 -21.45 -1.45
N SER A 254 7.43 -22.38 -0.52
CA SER A 254 8.79 -22.78 -0.13
C SER A 254 9.57 -23.50 -1.24
N LEU A 255 8.90 -24.35 -2.04
CA LEU A 255 9.56 -25.17 -3.05
C LEU A 255 9.79 -24.44 -4.38
N SER A 256 8.82 -23.62 -4.79
CA SER A 256 8.80 -23.02 -6.12
C SER A 256 8.41 -21.57 -6.16
N GLY A 257 8.05 -20.97 -5.04
CA GLY A 257 7.37 -19.69 -5.02
C GLY A 257 5.92 -19.77 -5.52
N VAL A 258 5.27 -18.61 -5.48
CA VAL A 258 3.89 -18.38 -5.88
C VAL A 258 3.86 -17.40 -7.05
N PHE A 259 2.87 -17.54 -7.93
CA PHE A 259 2.69 -16.67 -9.09
C PHE A 259 1.21 -16.52 -9.40
N LEU A 260 0.82 -15.47 -10.10
CA LEU A 260 -0.52 -15.33 -10.66
C LEU A 260 -0.41 -15.16 -12.16
N THR A 261 -1.21 -15.90 -12.91
CA THR A 261 -1.41 -15.65 -14.34
C THR A 261 -2.44 -14.54 -14.52
N THR A 262 -2.44 -13.88 -15.69
CA THR A 262 -3.27 -12.69 -15.96
C THR A 262 -4.74 -12.90 -15.63
N ARG A 263 -5.33 -14.04 -16.01
CA ARG A 263 -6.77 -14.31 -15.83
C ARG A 263 -7.16 -14.47 -14.34
N PRO A 264 -6.59 -15.40 -13.55
CA PRO A 264 -6.80 -15.47 -12.11
C PRO A 264 -6.53 -14.14 -11.39
N ARG A 265 -5.50 -13.39 -11.79
CA ARG A 265 -5.19 -12.10 -11.18
C ARG A 265 -6.32 -11.08 -11.37
N MET A 266 -6.80 -10.94 -12.60
CA MET A 266 -7.89 -10.02 -12.92
C MET A 266 -9.22 -10.49 -12.32
N GLN A 267 -9.53 -11.79 -12.40
CA GLN A 267 -10.82 -12.32 -11.94
C GLN A 267 -10.92 -12.40 -10.41
N ALA A 268 -9.86 -12.83 -9.72
CA ALA A 268 -9.89 -13.00 -8.27
C ALA A 268 -9.57 -11.71 -7.51
N PHE A 269 -8.71 -10.83 -8.07
CA PHE A 269 -8.23 -9.65 -7.37
C PHE A 269 -8.54 -8.33 -8.08
N GLY A 270 -8.82 -8.32 -9.39
CA GLY A 270 -9.03 -7.08 -10.16
C GLY A 270 -7.75 -6.31 -10.50
N LEU A 271 -6.55 -6.87 -10.26
CA LEU A 271 -5.29 -6.18 -10.55
C LEU A 271 -4.88 -6.32 -12.02
N ARG A 272 -4.56 -5.18 -12.64
CA ARG A 272 -4.05 -5.07 -14.00
C ARG A 272 -2.56 -5.46 -14.07
N ASP A 273 -2.12 -5.81 -15.27
CA ASP A 273 -0.77 -6.29 -15.59
C ASP A 273 0.31 -5.29 -15.18
N ASP A 274 0.14 -4.04 -15.56
CA ASP A 274 1.03 -2.92 -15.21
C ASP A 274 1.21 -2.77 -13.69
N ALA A 275 0.11 -2.68 -12.95
CA ALA A 275 0.14 -2.50 -11.50
C ALA A 275 0.78 -3.69 -10.76
N TRP A 276 0.59 -4.90 -11.27
CA TRP A 276 1.15 -6.12 -10.70
C TRP A 276 2.64 -6.25 -10.96
N GLU A 277 3.06 -6.10 -12.22
CA GLU A 277 4.46 -6.25 -12.62
C GLU A 277 5.33 -5.15 -12.00
N ASP A 278 4.88 -3.90 -12.05
CA ASP A 278 5.56 -2.81 -11.35
C ASP A 278 5.60 -3.07 -9.84
N GLY A 279 4.49 -3.54 -9.26
CA GLY A 279 4.43 -3.90 -7.85
C GLY A 279 5.47 -4.96 -7.46
N CYS A 280 5.51 -6.08 -8.20
CA CYS A 280 6.47 -7.15 -7.97
C CYS A 280 7.91 -6.68 -8.14
N GLN A 281 8.21 -5.92 -9.20
CA GLN A 281 9.56 -5.38 -9.43
C GLN A 281 10.00 -4.48 -8.28
N ARG A 282 9.10 -3.63 -7.76
CA ARG A 282 9.39 -2.76 -6.62
C ARG A 282 9.61 -3.54 -5.34
N LEU A 283 8.75 -4.51 -5.05
CA LEU A 283 8.89 -5.35 -3.86
C LEU A 283 10.18 -6.19 -3.89
N LEU A 284 10.62 -6.61 -5.09
CA LEU A 284 11.89 -7.29 -5.31
C LEU A 284 13.07 -6.38 -4.97
N GLU A 285 13.07 -5.15 -5.50
CA GLU A 285 14.09 -4.13 -5.19
C GLU A 285 14.19 -3.88 -3.68
N PHE A 286 13.05 -3.85 -2.99
CA PHE A 286 12.99 -3.60 -1.55
C PHE A 286 13.32 -4.82 -0.68
N GLY A 287 13.62 -5.97 -1.26
CA GLY A 287 13.93 -7.21 -0.51
C GLY A 287 12.74 -7.77 0.25
N LEU A 288 11.50 -7.42 -0.13
CA LEU A 288 10.27 -7.95 0.46
C LEU A 288 9.86 -9.27 -0.20
N ILE A 289 10.27 -9.47 -1.45
CA ILE A 289 10.13 -10.72 -2.19
C ILE A 289 11.45 -11.02 -2.93
N ARG A 290 11.63 -12.26 -3.35
CA ARG A 290 12.69 -12.69 -4.26
C ARG A 290 12.15 -13.58 -5.37
N HIS A 291 12.92 -13.77 -6.43
CA HIS A 291 12.65 -14.85 -7.38
C HIS A 291 12.82 -16.20 -6.68
N ALA A 292 11.88 -17.10 -6.89
CA ALA A 292 12.06 -18.49 -6.51
C ALA A 292 13.06 -19.14 -7.46
N GLU A 293 13.99 -19.91 -6.91
CA GLU A 293 14.74 -20.86 -7.71
C GLU A 293 13.75 -21.92 -8.23
N GLN A 294 13.76 -22.21 -9.53
CA GLN A 294 13.02 -23.35 -10.05
C GLN A 294 13.81 -24.61 -9.72
N PRO A 295 13.35 -25.52 -8.84
CA PRO A 295 14.00 -26.81 -8.73
C PRO A 295 13.79 -27.59 -10.03
N GLU A 296 14.84 -28.22 -10.53
CA GLU A 296 14.74 -29.16 -11.65
C GLU A 296 13.66 -30.21 -11.35
N GLY A 297 12.68 -30.37 -12.25
CA GLY A 297 11.59 -31.34 -12.09
C GLY A 297 10.32 -30.85 -11.37
N LEU A 298 10.24 -29.56 -10.99
CA LEU A 298 9.11 -28.97 -10.25
C LEU A 298 7.73 -29.20 -10.89
N LYS A 299 7.65 -29.18 -12.22
CA LYS A 299 6.38 -29.34 -12.95
C LYS A 299 5.65 -30.63 -12.53
N ALA A 300 6.39 -31.73 -12.37
CA ALA A 300 5.85 -33.01 -11.92
C ALA A 300 5.38 -33.00 -10.45
N ALA A 301 6.01 -32.21 -9.58
CA ALA A 301 5.64 -32.11 -8.16
C ALA A 301 4.44 -31.19 -7.92
N VAL A 302 4.29 -30.13 -8.72
CA VAL A 302 3.14 -29.21 -8.66
C VAL A 302 1.89 -29.86 -9.25
N ASP A 303 2.02 -30.64 -10.32
CA ASP A 303 0.91 -31.41 -10.89
C ASP A 303 0.37 -32.49 -9.92
N ALA A 304 1.16 -32.89 -8.92
CA ALA A 304 0.76 -33.84 -7.87
C ALA A 304 0.02 -33.19 -6.67
N LEU A 305 0.08 -31.86 -6.52
CA LEU A 305 -0.69 -31.13 -5.50
C LEU A 305 -2.15 -30.99 -5.96
N ALA A 306 -2.92 -32.06 -5.78
CA ALA A 306 -4.32 -32.20 -6.19
C ALA A 306 -5.31 -31.34 -5.38
N ASP A 307 -5.08 -30.02 -5.30
CA ASP A 307 -6.06 -29.06 -4.81
C ASP A 307 -6.65 -28.31 -6.02
N PRO A 308 -7.95 -28.48 -6.33
CA PRO A 308 -8.58 -27.88 -7.51
C PRO A 308 -8.55 -26.35 -7.51
N VAL A 309 -8.47 -25.70 -6.34
CA VAL A 309 -8.34 -24.24 -6.24
C VAL A 309 -6.90 -23.81 -6.53
N ILE A 310 -5.89 -24.57 -6.07
CA ILE A 310 -4.48 -24.34 -6.43
C ILE A 310 -4.33 -24.50 -7.93
N THR A 311 -4.87 -25.57 -8.50
CA THR A 311 -4.84 -25.78 -9.94
C THR A 311 -5.51 -24.61 -10.67
N ALA A 312 -6.69 -24.15 -10.25
CA ALA A 312 -7.38 -23.03 -10.91
C ALA A 312 -6.60 -21.70 -10.85
N LEU A 313 -5.99 -21.35 -9.72
CA LEU A 313 -5.26 -20.09 -9.55
C LEU A 313 -3.89 -20.07 -10.23
N PHE A 314 -3.25 -21.24 -10.35
CA PHE A 314 -1.89 -21.36 -10.89
C PHE A 314 -1.82 -22.01 -12.29
N SER A 315 -2.94 -22.40 -12.89
CA SER A 315 -2.94 -22.96 -14.25
C SER A 315 -2.63 -21.91 -15.29
N GLN A 316 -1.77 -22.29 -16.25
CA GLN A 316 -1.61 -21.55 -17.49
C GLN A 316 -2.72 -21.95 -18.49
N PRO A 317 -3.25 -21.03 -19.30
CA PRO A 317 -4.11 -21.40 -20.42
C PRO A 317 -3.30 -22.23 -21.42
N THR A 318 -3.82 -23.38 -21.84
CA THR A 318 -3.18 -24.32 -22.78
C THR A 318 -2.95 -23.77 -24.19
N ARG A 319 -3.48 -22.58 -24.50
CA ARG A 319 -3.36 -21.91 -25.81
C ARG A 319 -3.26 -20.39 -25.61
N VAL A 320 -2.05 -19.86 -25.54
CA VAL A 320 -1.79 -18.41 -25.68
C VAL A 320 -0.78 -18.22 -26.82
N ARG A 321 -1.01 -17.22 -27.69
CA ARG A 321 -0.13 -16.90 -28.84
C ARG A 321 1.29 -16.47 -28.43
N GLN A 322 1.47 -16.04 -27.18
CA GLN A 322 2.75 -15.85 -26.51
C GLN A 322 2.65 -16.47 -25.11
N ALA A 323 3.59 -17.34 -24.74
CA ALA A 323 3.65 -17.87 -23.40
C ALA A 323 3.95 -16.72 -22.43
N TYR A 324 3.00 -16.37 -21.57
CA TYR A 324 3.31 -15.59 -20.38
C TYR A 324 4.24 -16.46 -19.53
N GLU A 325 5.47 -16.03 -19.30
CA GLU A 325 6.38 -16.67 -18.34
C GLU A 325 6.08 -16.09 -16.96
N PRO A 326 5.26 -16.74 -16.11
CA PRO A 326 5.02 -16.24 -14.78
C PRO A 326 6.32 -16.27 -13.99
N HIS A 327 6.75 -15.12 -13.50
CA HIS A 327 7.79 -15.07 -12.48
C HIS A 327 7.26 -15.71 -11.20
N TYR A 328 8.04 -16.62 -10.65
CA TYR A 328 7.74 -17.27 -9.39
C TYR A 328 8.34 -16.45 -8.26
N TRP A 329 7.51 -16.09 -7.28
CA TRP A 329 7.88 -15.19 -6.19
C TRP A 329 7.92 -15.92 -4.85
N GLN A 330 8.98 -15.69 -4.10
CA GLN A 330 9.09 -16.10 -2.70
C GLN A 330 9.04 -14.86 -1.81
N MET A 331 8.09 -14.84 -0.89
CA MET A 331 8.17 -13.94 0.27
C MET A 331 9.37 -14.29 1.14
N THR A 332 10.21 -13.30 1.40
CA THR A 332 11.37 -13.40 2.29
C THR A 332 11.13 -12.65 3.58
N ASP A 333 10.43 -11.52 3.51
CA ASP A 333 10.27 -10.55 4.60
C ASP A 333 11.59 -10.00 5.17
N ASP A 334 12.76 -10.38 4.64
CA ASP A 334 14.09 -9.94 5.11
C ASP A 334 14.19 -8.42 5.17
N GLY A 335 13.67 -7.73 4.13
CA GLY A 335 13.61 -6.27 4.10
C GLY A 335 12.70 -5.66 5.17
N LEU A 336 11.72 -6.37 5.72
CA LEU A 336 10.77 -5.78 6.68
C LEU A 336 11.45 -5.28 7.95
N ALA A 337 12.54 -5.90 8.39
CA ALA A 337 13.28 -5.50 9.59
C ALA A 337 13.99 -4.13 9.42
N GLU A 338 14.30 -3.76 8.18
CA GLU A 338 14.97 -2.51 7.81
C GLU A 338 14.05 -1.29 7.95
N ASN A 339 14.65 -0.10 8.00
CA ASN A 339 13.90 1.14 7.97
C ASN A 339 13.38 1.42 6.55
N ALA A 340 12.06 1.33 6.35
CA ALA A 340 11.46 1.42 5.02
C ALA A 340 11.81 2.70 4.26
N MET A 341 11.94 3.84 4.95
CA MET A 341 12.33 5.11 4.31
C MET A 341 13.76 5.06 3.76
N GLN A 342 14.70 4.49 4.52
CA GLN A 342 16.10 4.38 4.11
C GLN A 342 16.25 3.40 2.95
N THR A 343 15.60 2.24 3.03
CA THR A 343 15.61 1.24 1.97
C THR A 343 15.04 1.81 0.67
N LEU A 344 13.87 2.46 0.71
CA LEU A 344 13.29 3.06 -0.50
C LEU A 344 14.13 4.21 -1.07
N ASP A 345 14.71 5.08 -0.24
CA ASP A 345 15.57 6.17 -0.71
C ASP A 345 16.81 5.62 -1.45
N ARG A 346 17.42 4.57 -0.90
CA ARG A 346 18.56 3.87 -1.51
C ARG A 346 18.19 3.27 -2.86
N GLU A 347 17.16 2.42 -2.90
CA GLU A 347 16.80 1.68 -4.13
C GLU A 347 16.29 2.60 -5.23
N LEU A 348 15.51 3.63 -4.90
CA LEU A 348 15.02 4.58 -5.90
C LEU A 348 16.13 5.47 -6.46
N THR A 349 17.15 5.77 -5.64
CA THR A 349 18.36 6.47 -6.09
C THR A 349 19.16 5.59 -7.03
N HIS A 350 19.43 4.33 -6.67
CA HIS A 350 20.10 3.38 -7.56
C HIS A 350 19.36 3.21 -8.89
N ARG A 351 18.02 3.11 -8.87
CA ARG A 351 17.22 3.01 -10.10
C ARG A 351 17.28 4.27 -10.95
N ARG A 352 17.27 5.46 -10.33
CA ARG A 352 17.46 6.72 -11.07
C ARG A 352 18.78 6.69 -11.84
N ASP A 353 19.85 6.31 -11.17
CA ASP A 353 21.19 6.31 -11.76
C ASP A 353 21.30 5.25 -12.87
N ALA A 354 20.71 4.06 -12.67
CA ALA A 354 20.60 3.02 -13.69
C ALA A 354 19.81 3.48 -14.94
N LEU A 355 18.68 4.17 -14.73
CA LEU A 355 17.88 4.74 -15.81
C LEU A 355 18.66 5.82 -16.57
N THR A 356 19.40 6.69 -15.88
CA THR A 356 20.26 7.71 -16.50
C THR A 356 21.34 7.07 -17.36
N ASN A 357 22.07 6.09 -16.82
CA ASN A 357 23.09 5.33 -17.53
C ASN A 357 22.53 4.62 -18.77
N ALA A 358 21.33 4.05 -18.69
CA ALA A 358 20.68 3.39 -19.81
C ALA A 358 20.35 4.35 -20.97
N ALA A 359 19.99 5.62 -20.71
CA ALA A 359 19.82 6.58 -21.81
C ALA A 359 21.15 7.07 -22.38
N LEU A 360 22.18 7.26 -21.54
CA LEU A 360 23.50 7.65 -22.03
C LEU A 360 24.05 6.61 -23.02
N LYS A 361 23.91 5.31 -22.67
CA LYS A 361 24.29 4.21 -23.58
C LYS A 361 23.52 4.22 -24.91
N ARG A 362 22.24 4.61 -24.91
CA ARG A 362 21.44 4.72 -26.15
C ARG A 362 21.89 5.86 -27.04
N VAL A 363 22.15 7.03 -26.45
CA VAL A 363 22.69 8.18 -27.19
C VAL A 363 24.05 7.84 -27.81
N GLN A 364 24.86 7.02 -27.15
CA GLN A 364 26.15 6.55 -27.66
C GLN A 364 26.06 5.46 -28.74
N HIS A 365 24.98 4.68 -28.78
CA HIS A 365 24.79 3.60 -29.77
C HIS A 365 23.98 4.02 -31.00
N ASP A 366 23.40 5.22 -31.00
CA ASP A 366 22.54 5.70 -32.09
C ASP A 366 22.81 7.18 -32.45
N PRO A 367 24.04 7.52 -32.91
CA PRO A 367 24.42 8.90 -33.22
C PRO A 367 23.72 9.46 -34.49
N GLU A 368 23.14 8.61 -35.34
CA GLU A 368 22.64 9.00 -36.67
C GLU A 368 21.24 9.62 -36.67
N HIS A 369 20.47 9.50 -35.58
CA HIS A 369 19.11 10.04 -35.54
C HIS A 369 19.00 11.54 -35.20
N LEU A 370 20.11 12.20 -34.85
CA LEU A 370 20.17 13.64 -34.53
C LEU A 370 20.82 14.51 -35.63
N ALA A 371 21.38 13.91 -36.68
CA ALA A 371 22.06 14.64 -37.77
C ALA A 371 21.15 14.94 -38.98
N GLY A 372 19.87 14.56 -38.96
CA GLY A 372 18.96 14.65 -40.12
C GLY A 372 18.24 15.98 -40.36
N HIS A 373 18.49 17.02 -39.55
CA HIS A 373 17.84 18.34 -39.70
C HIS A 373 18.86 19.48 -39.72
N ALA A 374 19.81 19.43 -40.65
CA ALA A 374 20.42 20.66 -41.16
C ALA A 374 19.51 21.19 -42.28
N PRO A 375 19.02 22.44 -42.22
CA PRO A 375 18.31 23.04 -43.34
C PRO A 375 19.29 23.23 -44.50
N ALA A 376 18.91 22.77 -45.69
CA ALA A 376 19.61 23.10 -46.91
C ALA A 376 19.35 24.59 -47.22
N ASP A 377 20.43 25.36 -47.38
CA ASP A 377 20.42 26.72 -47.87
C ASP A 377 19.78 26.77 -49.28
N GLU A 378 18.83 27.69 -49.46
CA GLU A 378 18.46 28.31 -50.75
C GLU A 378 18.86 29.78 -50.74
#